data_AF-A0A9P7TZZ6-F1
#
_entry.id   AF-A0A9P7TZZ6-F1
#
_cell.length_a   1.000
_cell.length_b   1.000
_cell.length_c   1.000
_cell.angle_alpha   90.00
_cell.angle_beta   90.00
_cell.angle_gamma   90.00
#
_symmetry.space_group_name_H-M   'P 1'
#
loop_
_entity.id
_entity.type
_entity.pdbx_description
1 polymer ?
#
loop_
_entity_poly.entity_id
_entity_poly.type
_entity_poly.pdbx_seq_one_letter_code
_entity_poly.pdbx_strand_id
1 'polypeptide(L)'
;MASSRPGPKITPLATRGYVPPDPITSVKRRYPRRRKIEVLLFLLHHRIHDDEAPESEHYVELGLRRPYIREAAAWFNINRRTINGWWNKRDSFVEIQQNTFRPHWPESEKRIRTEFIARGGRGHPVRTGWFRSRRAYPGVVDEFGFTEGWFNSFKRRRDIVHRRITKQASKSQLNTGQFQHEQSSSGT
;
A
#
# COMPACT_ATOMS: atom_id res chain seq x y z
N MET A 1 -10.19 -7.60 -36.38
CA MET A 1 -9.71 -7.04 -35.09
C MET A 1 -10.90 -6.38 -34.40
N ALA A 2 -10.99 -6.39 -33.07
CA ALA A 2 -12.09 -5.74 -32.35
C ALA A 2 -11.80 -4.24 -32.18
N SER A 3 -12.52 -3.38 -32.91
CA SER A 3 -12.47 -1.93 -32.71
C SER A 3 -13.09 -1.55 -31.38
N SER A 4 -12.40 -0.72 -30.60
CA SER A 4 -12.98 -0.16 -29.38
C SER A 4 -14.14 0.76 -29.74
N ARG A 5 -15.27 0.64 -29.06
CA ARG A 5 -16.42 1.55 -29.27
C ARG A 5 -16.01 2.96 -28.80
N PRO A 6 -16.31 4.03 -29.56
CA PRO A 6 -16.09 5.40 -29.11
C PRO A 6 -16.78 5.66 -27.77
N GLY A 7 -16.15 6.47 -26.92
CA GLY A 7 -16.78 6.93 -25.68
C GLY A 7 -18.04 7.78 -25.96
N PRO A 8 -18.94 7.94 -24.97
CA PRO A 8 -20.10 8.81 -25.11
C PRO A 8 -19.71 10.21 -25.58
N LYS A 9 -20.44 10.77 -26.55
CA LYS A 9 -20.21 12.15 -26.99
C LYS A 9 -20.47 13.10 -25.82
N ILE A 10 -19.53 14.01 -25.58
CA ILE A 10 -19.65 15.01 -24.52
C ILE A 10 -20.84 15.94 -24.83
N THR A 11 -21.82 16.01 -23.94
CA THR A 11 -22.99 16.89 -24.08
C THR A 11 -22.55 18.35 -24.26
N PRO A 12 -23.05 19.07 -25.28
CA PRO A 12 -22.72 20.49 -25.47
C PRO A 12 -23.20 21.33 -24.29
N LEU A 13 -22.48 22.43 -24.01
CA LEU A 13 -22.65 23.21 -22.78
C LEU A 13 -24.09 23.73 -22.59
N ALA A 14 -24.72 24.19 -23.67
CA ALA A 14 -26.09 24.71 -23.68
C ALA A 14 -27.18 23.67 -23.31
N THR A 15 -26.87 22.37 -23.36
CA THR A 15 -27.82 21.29 -23.03
C THR A 15 -27.51 20.64 -21.66
N ARG A 16 -26.53 21.18 -20.91
CA ARG A 16 -26.23 20.71 -19.56
C ARG A 16 -27.13 21.41 -18.55
N GLY A 17 -27.99 20.66 -17.88
CA GLY A 17 -28.68 21.15 -16.69
C GLY A 17 -27.64 21.59 -15.64
N TYR A 18 -27.81 22.79 -15.10
CA TYR A 18 -26.97 23.27 -14.01
C TYR A 18 -27.29 22.49 -12.73
N VAL A 19 -26.25 21.92 -12.11
CA VAL A 19 -26.31 21.34 -10.78
C VAL A 19 -25.36 22.16 -9.91
N PRO A 20 -25.82 22.81 -8.82
CA PRO A 20 -24.93 23.52 -7.92
C PRO A 20 -23.98 22.51 -7.25
N PRO A 21 -22.66 22.78 -7.20
CA PRO A 21 -21.72 21.92 -6.51
C PRO A 21 -21.95 21.95 -4.99
N ASP A 22 -21.77 20.81 -4.33
CA ASP A 22 -21.81 20.74 -2.86
C ASP A 22 -20.85 21.77 -2.23
N PRO A 23 -21.23 22.44 -1.12
CA PRO A 23 -20.33 23.31 -0.38
C PRO A 23 -19.04 22.59 0.02
N ILE A 24 -17.89 23.27 -0.10
CA ILE A 24 -16.58 22.67 0.19
C ILE A 24 -16.41 22.50 1.71
N THR A 25 -16.93 21.40 2.25
CA THR A 25 -16.98 21.10 3.70
C THR A 25 -15.62 20.93 4.36
N SER A 26 -14.55 20.64 3.62
CA SER A 26 -13.21 20.47 4.20
C SER A 26 -12.06 20.67 3.22
N VAL A 27 -11.16 21.62 3.54
CA VAL A 27 -9.84 21.74 2.88
C VAL A 27 -8.95 20.56 3.30
N LYS A 28 -8.58 19.68 2.36
CA LYS A 28 -7.82 18.43 2.60
C LYS A 28 -6.34 18.67 2.96
N ARG A 29 -6.09 19.22 4.16
CA ARG A 29 -4.75 19.58 4.70
C ARG A 29 -3.91 18.36 5.10
N ARG A 30 -3.41 17.59 4.11
CA ARG A 30 -2.47 16.48 4.31
C ARG A 30 -1.01 16.96 4.23
N TYR A 31 -0.41 17.27 5.38
CA TYR A 31 1.01 17.65 5.45
C TYR A 31 1.94 16.41 5.39
N PRO A 32 2.90 16.33 4.45
CA PRO A 32 3.84 15.21 4.34
C PRO A 32 4.86 15.22 5.49
N ARG A 33 5.49 14.06 5.79
CA ARG A 33 6.45 13.91 6.90
C ARG A 33 7.57 14.96 6.84
N ARG A 34 8.15 15.20 5.66
CA ARG A 34 9.16 16.25 5.41
C ARG A 34 8.69 17.63 5.90
N ARG A 35 7.50 18.08 5.50
CA ARG A 35 6.97 19.40 5.89
C ARG A 35 6.73 19.55 7.40
N LYS A 36 6.41 18.44 8.09
CA LYS A 36 6.29 18.43 9.56
C LYS A 36 7.66 18.55 10.23
N ILE A 37 8.68 17.87 9.69
CA ILE A 37 10.07 17.97 10.15
C ILE A 37 10.62 19.39 9.92
N GLU A 38 10.38 20.00 8.75
CA GLU A 38 10.75 21.39 8.46
C GLU A 38 10.21 22.38 9.52
N VAL A 39 8.95 22.22 9.94
CA VAL A 39 8.31 23.04 10.99
C VAL A 39 8.92 22.80 12.38
N LEU A 40 9.22 21.54 12.73
CA LEU A 40 9.83 21.21 14.03
C LEU A 40 11.28 21.70 14.11
N LEU A 41 12.06 21.55 13.02
CA LEU A 41 13.43 22.08 12.95
C LEU A 41 13.46 23.61 13.00
N PHE A 42 12.50 24.29 12.39
CA PHE A 42 12.35 25.75 12.52
C PHE A 42 12.17 26.16 13.98
N LEU A 43 11.24 25.54 14.72
CA LEU A 43 11.00 25.82 16.14
C LEU A 43 12.19 25.47 17.06
N LEU A 44 13.04 24.51 16.68
CA LEU A 44 14.22 24.09 17.45
C LEU A 44 15.47 24.95 17.16
N HIS A 45 15.74 25.25 15.89
CA HIS A 45 17.05 25.74 15.43
C HIS A 45 17.03 27.16 14.85
N HIS A 46 15.90 27.65 14.33
CA HIS A 46 15.84 29.05 13.90
C HIS A 46 15.96 29.98 15.11
N ARG A 47 16.51 31.18 14.91
CA ARG A 47 16.65 32.20 15.95
C ARG A 47 16.13 33.52 15.41
N ILE A 48 15.46 34.26 16.27
CA ILE A 48 14.88 35.58 16.00
C ILE A 48 15.54 36.54 17.00
N HIS A 49 15.99 37.69 16.51
CA HIS A 49 16.47 38.80 17.33
C HIS A 49 15.27 39.42 18.05
N ASP A 50 15.34 39.61 19.37
CA ASP A 50 14.28 40.23 20.15
C ASP A 50 14.90 41.08 21.27
N ASP A 51 15.18 42.33 20.92
CA ASP A 51 15.89 43.32 21.76
C ASP A 51 15.07 43.79 22.99
N GLU A 52 13.76 43.54 23.01
CA GLU A 52 12.83 44.04 24.04
C GLU A 52 12.60 43.05 25.19
N ALA A 53 13.22 41.86 25.17
CA ALA A 53 12.86 40.75 26.05
C ALA A 53 14.01 40.29 26.98
N PRO A 54 14.05 40.74 28.25
CA PRO A 54 15.23 40.52 29.11
C PRO A 54 15.34 39.11 29.71
N GLU A 55 14.24 38.54 30.21
CA GLU A 55 14.26 37.35 31.07
C GLU A 55 13.11 36.38 30.75
N SER A 56 13.42 35.22 30.16
CA SER A 56 12.45 34.13 29.93
C SER A 56 13.14 32.83 29.51
N GLU A 57 12.56 31.67 29.85
CA GLU A 57 13.06 30.33 29.47
C GLU A 57 13.15 30.07 27.95
N HIS A 58 12.61 30.97 27.12
CA HIS A 58 12.65 30.84 25.65
C HIS A 58 13.93 31.37 24.99
N TYR A 59 14.79 32.04 25.74
CA TYR A 59 15.94 32.78 25.23
C TYR A 59 17.21 31.94 25.34
N VAL A 60 18.08 32.08 24.34
CA VAL A 60 19.45 31.59 24.37
C VAL A 60 20.32 32.83 24.27
N GLU A 61 21.34 32.90 25.13
CA GLU A 61 22.23 34.04 25.39
C GLU A 61 22.44 35.00 24.21
N LEU A 62 22.45 36.32 24.49
CA LEU A 62 22.64 37.43 23.54
C LEU A 62 21.40 37.77 22.67
N GLY A 63 20.22 37.98 23.29
CA GLY A 63 19.04 38.55 22.60
C GLY A 63 18.39 37.66 21.53
N LEU A 64 18.79 36.38 21.45
CA LEU A 64 18.39 35.44 20.40
C LEU A 64 17.41 34.39 20.91
N ARG A 65 16.14 34.49 20.52
CA ARG A 65 15.09 33.57 20.98
C ARG A 65 14.70 32.52 19.96
N ARG A 66 14.02 31.47 20.45
CA ARG A 66 13.34 30.48 19.60
C ARG A 66 12.03 31.07 19.04
N PRO A 67 11.58 30.68 17.83
CA PRO A 67 10.29 31.12 17.31
C PRO A 67 9.14 30.53 18.11
N TYR A 68 8.08 31.33 18.29
CA TYR A 68 6.83 30.87 18.88
C TYR A 68 5.99 30.09 17.86
N ILE A 69 5.11 29.22 18.36
CA ILE A 69 4.13 28.48 17.53
C ILE A 69 3.24 29.42 16.70
N ARG A 70 3.03 30.67 17.13
CA ARG A 70 2.32 31.71 16.35
C ARG A 70 3.08 32.16 15.10
N GLU A 71 4.40 32.26 15.18
CA GLU A 71 5.29 32.68 14.09
C GLU A 71 5.45 31.54 13.07
N ALA A 72 5.68 30.31 13.54
CA ALA A 72 5.68 29.13 12.68
C ALA A 72 4.32 28.89 11.99
N ALA A 73 3.21 29.25 12.64
CA ALA A 73 1.87 29.16 12.03
C ALA A 73 1.70 30.12 10.84
N ALA A 74 2.19 31.36 10.97
CA ALA A 74 2.23 32.33 9.88
C ALA A 74 3.20 31.88 8.77
N TRP A 75 4.46 31.61 9.12
CA TRP A 75 5.54 31.28 8.18
C TRP A 75 5.24 30.08 7.28
N PHE A 76 4.62 29.04 7.82
CA PHE A 76 4.29 27.82 7.07
C PHE A 76 2.84 27.77 6.56
N ASN A 77 1.99 28.75 6.92
CA ASN A 77 0.53 28.75 6.73
C ASN A 77 -0.14 27.47 7.26
N ILE A 78 0.10 27.17 8.54
CA ILE A 78 -0.42 25.97 9.23
C ILE A 78 -1.09 26.40 10.54
N ASN A 79 -2.28 25.88 10.83
CA ASN A 79 -3.01 26.22 12.04
C ASN A 79 -2.19 25.91 13.32
N ARG A 80 -2.12 26.87 14.25
CA ARG A 80 -1.42 26.78 15.56
C ARG A 80 -1.71 25.48 16.31
N ARG A 81 -2.97 25.01 16.34
CA ARG A 81 -3.39 23.76 17.01
C ARG A 81 -2.73 22.53 16.38
N THR A 82 -2.53 22.54 15.05
CA THR A 82 -1.87 21.47 14.32
C THR A 82 -0.37 21.43 14.61
N ILE A 83 0.30 22.58 14.65
CA ILE A 83 1.73 22.68 15.00
C ILE A 83 1.94 22.25 16.46
N ASN A 84 1.12 22.73 17.39
CA ASN A 84 1.20 22.34 18.81
C ASN A 84 1.05 20.82 19.00
N GLY A 85 0.14 20.19 18.26
CA GLY A 85 -0.03 18.73 18.24
C GLY A 85 1.13 17.94 17.63
N TRP A 86 2.06 18.59 16.92
CA TRP A 86 3.34 17.99 16.49
C TRP A 86 4.46 18.30 17.49
N TRP A 87 4.51 19.51 18.05
CA TRP A 87 5.49 19.92 19.05
C TRP A 87 5.46 19.04 20.31
N ASN A 88 4.25 18.71 20.79
CA ASN A 88 4.03 17.82 21.93
C ASN A 88 4.28 16.33 21.60
N LYS A 89 4.64 16.02 20.34
CA LYS A 89 4.95 14.67 19.84
C LYS A 89 6.23 14.63 19.01
N ARG A 90 7.12 15.61 19.22
CA ARG A 90 8.37 15.78 18.45
C ARG A 90 9.37 14.66 18.74
N ASP A 91 9.40 14.18 19.98
CA ASP A 91 10.38 13.19 20.44
C ASP A 91 9.96 11.78 19.99
N SER A 92 8.65 11.47 20.00
CA SER A 92 8.07 10.26 19.40
C SER A 92 7.97 10.29 17.86
N PHE A 93 8.43 11.37 17.22
CA PHE A 93 8.40 11.53 15.75
C PHE A 93 9.47 10.67 15.03
N VAL A 94 10.41 10.12 15.79
CA VAL A 94 11.40 9.12 15.35
C VAL A 94 10.71 7.79 15.02
N GLU A 95 9.73 7.36 15.83
CA GLU A 95 9.25 5.97 15.86
C GLU A 95 7.79 5.76 15.45
N ILE A 96 7.18 6.69 14.70
CA ILE A 96 5.97 6.35 13.93
C ILE A 96 6.39 5.45 12.76
N GLN A 97 6.60 4.17 13.07
CA GLN A 97 6.80 3.11 12.08
C GLN A 97 5.70 3.16 11.02
N GLN A 98 6.05 2.81 9.79
CA GLN A 98 5.16 2.86 8.63
C GLN A 98 3.84 2.13 8.95
N ASN A 99 2.74 2.88 9.14
CA ASN A 99 1.41 2.44 9.59
C ASN A 99 1.23 0.91 9.50
N THR A 100 1.58 0.21 10.58
CA THR A 100 1.87 -1.23 10.54
C THR A 100 0.57 -2.01 10.40
N PHE A 101 0.16 -2.20 9.15
CA PHE A 101 -1.15 -2.73 8.78
C PHE A 101 -1.44 -4.04 9.51
N ARG A 102 -2.33 -3.96 10.51
CA ARG A 102 -2.86 -5.12 11.21
C ARG A 102 -3.95 -5.74 10.33
N PRO A 103 -3.76 -6.95 9.77
CA PRO A 103 -4.84 -7.60 9.04
C PRO A 103 -5.98 -7.93 10.00
N HIS A 104 -7.21 -7.63 9.59
CA HIS A 104 -8.44 -7.86 10.36
C HIS A 104 -8.60 -9.33 10.80
N TRP A 105 -8.14 -10.27 9.96
CA TRP A 105 -8.18 -11.72 10.22
C TRP A 105 -6.75 -12.32 10.16
N PRO A 106 -5.91 -12.14 11.21
CA PRO A 106 -4.51 -12.54 11.18
C PRO A 106 -4.33 -14.06 11.11
N GLU A 107 -5.16 -14.83 11.81
CA GLU A 107 -5.04 -16.28 11.89
C GLU A 107 -5.47 -16.97 10.59
N SER A 108 -6.58 -16.52 9.99
CA SER A 108 -7.00 -16.96 8.66
C SER A 108 -5.93 -16.67 7.61
N GLU A 109 -5.25 -15.51 7.70
CA GLU A 109 -4.13 -15.17 6.82
C GLU A 109 -2.91 -16.07 7.03
N LYS A 110 -2.53 -16.38 8.28
CA LYS A 110 -1.46 -17.36 8.59
C LYS A 110 -1.78 -18.72 7.99
N ARG A 111 -2.99 -19.25 8.25
CA ARG A 111 -3.44 -20.57 7.77
C ARG A 111 -3.42 -20.67 6.26
N ILE A 112 -3.97 -19.67 5.55
CA ILE A 112 -3.94 -19.60 4.08
C ILE A 112 -2.49 -19.60 3.57
N ARG A 113 -1.56 -18.89 4.23
CA ARG A 113 -0.13 -18.89 3.86
C ARG A 113 0.51 -20.26 4.05
N THR A 114 0.28 -20.93 5.18
CA THR A 114 0.84 -22.27 5.45
C THR A 114 0.35 -23.30 4.43
N GLU A 115 -0.95 -23.33 4.15
CA GLU A 115 -1.52 -24.24 3.15
C GLU A 115 -1.07 -23.92 1.71
N PHE A 116 -0.75 -22.65 1.42
CA PHE A 116 -0.17 -22.23 0.13
C PHE A 116 1.26 -22.74 -0.03
N ILE A 117 2.12 -22.56 0.99
CA ILE A 117 3.50 -23.04 1.00
C ILE A 117 3.54 -24.57 0.87
N ALA A 118 2.74 -25.28 1.68
CA ALA A 118 2.68 -26.74 1.65
C ALA A 118 2.17 -27.31 0.31
N ARG A 119 1.38 -26.53 -0.46
CA ARG A 119 0.94 -26.90 -1.81
C ARG A 119 1.97 -26.54 -2.89
N GLY A 120 2.70 -25.43 -2.71
CA GLY A 120 3.81 -25.02 -3.57
C GLY A 120 4.99 -26.00 -3.53
N GLY A 121 5.33 -26.51 -2.34
CA GLY A 121 6.37 -27.53 -2.17
C GLY A 121 6.06 -28.87 -2.85
N ARG A 122 4.79 -29.14 -3.19
CA ARG A 122 4.35 -30.29 -4.00
C ARG A 122 4.33 -30.00 -5.50
N GLY A 123 5.00 -28.94 -5.96
CA GLY A 123 5.05 -28.50 -7.36
C GLY A 123 3.74 -27.94 -7.94
N HIS A 124 2.62 -28.03 -7.24
CA HIS A 124 1.31 -27.66 -7.79
C HIS A 124 1.12 -26.13 -7.90
N PRO A 125 0.89 -25.57 -9.10
CA PRO A 125 0.65 -24.14 -9.27
C PRO A 125 -0.72 -23.72 -8.72
N VAL A 126 -0.71 -22.93 -7.66
CA VAL A 126 -1.93 -22.40 -7.02
C VAL A 126 -2.53 -21.27 -7.87
N ARG A 127 -3.82 -21.40 -8.23
CA ARG A 127 -4.60 -20.39 -8.97
C ARG A 127 -5.42 -19.50 -8.02
N THR A 128 -5.77 -18.29 -8.43
CA THR A 128 -6.65 -17.37 -7.67
C THR A 128 -7.97 -18.02 -7.20
N GLY A 129 -8.53 -18.95 -7.98
CA GLY A 129 -9.73 -19.71 -7.60
C GLY A 129 -9.58 -20.53 -6.30
N TRP A 130 -8.38 -21.08 -6.04
CA TRP A 130 -8.08 -21.84 -4.81
C TRP A 130 -8.06 -20.95 -3.56
N PHE A 131 -7.71 -19.68 -3.71
CA PHE A 131 -7.84 -18.68 -2.63
C PHE A 131 -9.32 -18.31 -2.44
N ARG A 132 -10.05 -18.06 -3.54
CA ARG A 132 -11.48 -17.71 -3.53
C ARG A 132 -12.39 -18.83 -2.99
N SER A 133 -11.98 -20.10 -3.04
CA SER A 133 -12.77 -21.22 -2.49
C SER A 133 -12.68 -21.35 -0.96
N ARG A 134 -11.83 -20.57 -0.29
CA ARG A 134 -11.72 -20.51 1.19
C ARG A 134 -12.57 -19.36 1.74
N ARG A 135 -13.82 -19.28 1.27
CA ARG A 135 -14.62 -18.06 1.33
C ARG A 135 -15.42 -17.86 2.61
N ALA A 136 -15.50 -18.88 3.44
CA ALA A 136 -15.97 -18.84 4.81
C ALA A 136 -15.08 -19.76 5.65
N TYR A 137 -14.81 -19.37 6.89
CA TYR A 137 -14.24 -20.23 7.92
C TYR A 137 -15.23 -20.20 9.10
N PRO A 138 -16.05 -21.25 9.30
CA PRO A 138 -17.05 -21.25 10.37
C PRO A 138 -16.39 -21.17 11.75
N GLY A 139 -17.01 -20.44 12.68
CA GLY A 139 -16.54 -20.30 14.06
C GLY A 139 -15.66 -19.07 14.36
N VAL A 140 -15.50 -18.13 13.42
CA VAL A 140 -14.93 -16.80 13.71
C VAL A 140 -16.07 -15.79 13.85
N VAL A 141 -16.04 -14.96 14.90
CA VAL A 141 -17.11 -14.00 15.24
C VAL A 141 -17.33 -12.96 14.13
N ASP A 142 -16.25 -12.51 13.48
CA ASP A 142 -16.31 -11.83 12.18
C ASP A 142 -16.12 -12.88 11.07
N GLU A 143 -17.13 -13.08 10.23
CA GLU A 143 -17.04 -14.00 9.09
C GLU A 143 -15.96 -13.53 8.09
N PHE A 144 -15.08 -14.46 7.66
CA PHE A 144 -13.91 -14.15 6.83
C PHE A 144 -14.30 -13.72 5.40
N GLY A 145 -14.58 -12.43 5.22
CA GLY A 145 -14.98 -11.84 3.95
C GLY A 145 -13.85 -11.80 2.91
N PHE A 146 -13.74 -12.81 2.05
CA PHE A 146 -12.80 -12.79 0.91
C PHE A 146 -13.21 -11.73 -0.13
N THR A 147 -12.63 -10.53 0.04
CA THR A 147 -12.71 -9.40 -0.89
C THR A 147 -11.47 -9.31 -1.77
N GLU A 148 -11.62 -8.76 -2.97
CA GLU A 148 -10.48 -8.51 -3.87
C GLU A 148 -9.51 -7.47 -3.29
N GLY A 149 -10.01 -6.53 -2.47
CA GLY A 149 -9.18 -5.62 -1.67
C GLY A 149 -8.29 -6.37 -0.67
N TRP A 150 -8.89 -7.24 0.16
CA TRP A 150 -8.12 -8.09 1.08
C TRP A 150 -7.07 -8.93 0.34
N PHE A 151 -7.46 -9.58 -0.76
CA PHE A 151 -6.56 -10.47 -1.51
C PHE A 151 -5.37 -9.73 -2.14
N ASN A 152 -5.57 -8.54 -2.69
CA ASN A 152 -4.47 -7.74 -3.23
C ASN A 152 -3.54 -7.20 -2.13
N SER A 153 -4.08 -6.85 -0.95
CA SER A 153 -3.26 -6.48 0.20
C SER A 153 -2.49 -7.68 0.80
N PHE A 154 -3.12 -8.86 0.85
CA PHE A 154 -2.49 -10.12 1.28
C PHE A 154 -1.31 -10.50 0.38
N LYS A 155 -1.49 -10.46 -0.95
CA LYS A 155 -0.39 -10.73 -1.91
C LYS A 155 0.80 -9.81 -1.67
N ARG A 156 0.56 -8.51 -1.48
CA ARG A 156 1.62 -7.52 -1.17
C ARG A 156 2.32 -7.80 0.17
N ARG A 157 1.58 -8.17 1.23
CA ARG A 157 2.15 -8.50 2.55
C ARG A 157 3.00 -9.77 2.57
N ARG A 158 2.73 -10.73 1.67
CA ARG A 158 3.35 -12.07 1.68
C ARG A 158 4.22 -12.36 0.45
N ASP A 159 4.49 -11.32 -0.34
CA ASP A 159 5.25 -11.34 -1.60
C ASP A 159 4.79 -12.41 -2.62
N ILE A 160 3.47 -12.53 -2.80
CA ILE A 160 2.86 -13.52 -3.69
C ILE A 160 2.68 -12.93 -5.09
N VAL A 161 3.69 -13.13 -5.94
CA VAL A 161 3.70 -12.71 -7.34
C VAL A 161 2.78 -13.59 -8.21
N HIS A 162 2.00 -12.96 -9.09
CA HIS A 162 1.24 -13.67 -10.13
C HIS A 162 2.17 -14.09 -11.29
N ARG A 163 2.50 -15.38 -11.41
CA ARG A 163 3.18 -15.93 -12.60
C ARG A 163 2.20 -16.34 -13.69
N ARG A 164 2.38 -15.84 -14.92
CA ARG A 164 1.64 -16.31 -16.11
C ARG A 164 2.28 -17.62 -16.58
N ILE A 165 1.56 -18.74 -16.42
CA ILE A 165 2.02 -20.04 -16.92
C ILE A 165 1.75 -20.08 -18.44
N THR A 166 2.79 -19.89 -19.23
CA THR A 166 2.77 -20.19 -20.67
C THR A 166 2.78 -21.71 -20.87
N LYS A 167 1.79 -22.26 -21.56
CA LYS A 167 1.89 -23.61 -22.12
C LYS A 167 2.87 -23.56 -23.29
N GLN A 168 4.15 -23.88 -23.06
CA GLN A 168 4.95 -24.39 -24.16
C GLN A 168 4.50 -25.83 -24.44
N ALA A 169 4.34 -26.15 -25.72
CA ALA A 169 3.92 -27.48 -26.13
C ALA A 169 5.14 -28.40 -26.14
N SER A 170 5.26 -29.28 -25.14
CA SER A 170 6.23 -30.37 -25.14
C SER A 170 5.92 -31.29 -26.32
N LYS A 171 6.70 -31.21 -27.40
CA LYS A 171 6.71 -32.25 -28.44
C LYS A 171 7.26 -33.53 -27.79
N SER A 172 6.36 -34.45 -27.45
CA SER A 172 6.73 -35.84 -27.17
C SER A 172 7.36 -36.43 -28.43
N GLN A 173 8.64 -36.81 -28.37
CA GLN A 173 9.25 -37.60 -29.44
C GLN A 173 8.67 -39.02 -29.39
N LEU A 174 7.74 -39.30 -30.32
CA LEU A 174 7.38 -40.66 -30.70
C LEU A 174 8.60 -41.29 -31.40
N ASN A 175 9.39 -42.05 -30.66
CA ASN A 175 10.53 -42.77 -31.22
C ASN A 175 10.06 -44.08 -31.87
N THR A 176 9.25 -43.96 -32.92
CA THR A 176 8.70 -45.09 -33.67
C THR A 176 9.75 -45.58 -34.67
N GLY A 177 10.46 -46.65 -34.30
CA GLY A 177 11.56 -47.24 -35.08
C GLY A 177 11.70 -48.74 -34.86
N GLN A 178 10.74 -49.51 -35.39
CA GLN A 178 10.84 -50.95 -35.64
C GLN A 178 10.65 -51.22 -37.15
N PHE A 179 10.92 -52.46 -37.58
CA PHE A 179 11.16 -52.99 -38.95
C PHE A 179 12.66 -53.05 -39.29
N GLN A 180 13.29 -54.19 -39.60
CA GLN A 180 12.94 -55.65 -39.55
C GLN A 180 14.32 -56.42 -39.55
N HIS A 181 14.52 -57.74 -39.56
CA HIS A 181 13.77 -59.01 -39.71
C HIS A 181 14.64 -60.09 -38.96
N GLU A 182 14.14 -61.03 -38.14
CA GLU A 182 13.71 -62.41 -38.49
C GLU A 182 14.38 -63.02 -39.73
N GLN A 183 14.97 -64.23 -39.76
CA GLN A 183 15.03 -65.39 -38.82
C GLN A 183 16.52 -65.86 -38.68
N SER A 184 17.00 -67.08 -38.36
CA SER A 184 16.44 -68.44 -38.28
C SER A 184 17.30 -69.40 -37.42
N SER A 185 16.67 -70.51 -36.98
CA SER A 185 17.24 -71.86 -36.78
C SER A 185 18.13 -72.21 -35.57
N SER A 186 18.15 -73.52 -35.29
CA SER A 186 18.59 -74.21 -34.08
C SER A 186 19.51 -75.41 -34.36
N GLY A 187 20.26 -75.85 -33.35
CA GLY A 187 21.08 -77.07 -33.37
C GLY A 187 22.56 -76.82 -33.71
N THR A 188 23.51 -77.60 -33.22
CA THR A 188 23.39 -78.84 -32.40
C THR A 188 24.01 -78.68 -31.02
#